data_AF-A0AAU6CF44-F1
#
_entry.id   AF-A0AAU6CF44-F1
#
_cell.length_a   1.000
_cell.length_b   1.000
_cell.length_c   1.000
_cell.angle_alpha   90.00
_cell.angle_beta   90.00
_cell.angle_gamma   90.00
#
_symmetry.space_group_name_H-M   'P 1'
#
loop_
_entity.id
_entity.type
_entity.pdbx_description
1 polymer ?
#
loop_
_entity_poly.entity_id
_entity_poly.type
_entity_poly.pdbx_seq_one_letter_code
_entity_poly.pdbx_strand_id
1 'polypeptide(L)'
;MTSRLERHASIANLRSRRIMVRDEDVEALLTDLDATPLVAEIEPLVRNLKGPKRHLNVRGLLLGMSLCSARRSGTVTLNTVADLLAFGLSDSFRTQFDIPRYRDDDHGFEAFYHVVRRLFHKIIDAIDPSPLPKNHRLDVDYAAELQARADRDLLAHKRTLILRVANQVLGMSLLHAHALLEGTWGGHCVVDATVVGTYAKGLTADSEETSTDPDAGWYARTARHEDPLALYELAPPPATTGKAAKPGGKTKKKPPLKKKLFGFDASLIVAREPDHHGAPLPDGSADPDVVPALVFAFSVDKPSHRPAQVALEALQHVDPRYPRGYLAGDRLYNDQKPENFQLPIRAMGYQPVYDYAKDQLGAKAEFGGAQLVEGNWYCPSMPDPLVKATADLIAKRIDKETWIERVRARTPYLLMPKENADAEGHRRMMCPAQAKRTQCTLKPHTMGRGVEIPLVDVTDCSRVIW
;
A
#
# COMPACT_ATOMS: atom_id res chain seq x y z
N MET A 1 -19.39 14.34 -33.64
CA MET A 1 -19.56 13.53 -34.87
C MET A 1 -18.31 12.75 -35.28
N THR A 2 -17.14 12.97 -34.66
CA THR A 2 -15.89 12.24 -34.88
C THR A 2 -15.85 10.82 -34.28
N SER A 3 -16.68 10.51 -33.27
CA SER A 3 -16.50 9.26 -32.49
C SER A 3 -16.95 7.95 -33.14
N ARG A 4 -17.90 7.97 -34.10
CA ARG A 4 -18.43 6.72 -34.69
C ARG A 4 -17.51 6.13 -35.77
N LEU A 5 -16.94 6.99 -36.61
CA LEU A 5 -15.97 6.58 -37.64
C LEU A 5 -14.67 6.11 -37.01
N GLU A 6 -14.19 6.82 -35.98
CA GLU A 6 -13.02 6.41 -35.18
C GLU A 6 -13.25 5.06 -34.48
N ARG A 7 -14.47 4.83 -33.96
CA ARG A 7 -14.83 3.55 -33.34
C ARG A 7 -14.85 2.40 -34.34
N HIS A 8 -15.44 2.57 -35.52
CA HIS A 8 -15.42 1.55 -36.57
C HIS A 8 -13.98 1.22 -37.01
N ALA A 9 -13.13 2.24 -37.21
CA ALA A 9 -11.73 2.04 -37.54
C ALA A 9 -10.96 1.28 -36.44
N SER A 10 -11.22 1.62 -35.16
CA SER A 10 -10.64 0.91 -34.01
C SER A 10 -11.08 -0.55 -33.95
N ILE A 11 -12.36 -0.84 -34.22
CA ILE A 11 -12.89 -2.22 -34.22
C ILE A 11 -12.30 -3.00 -35.38
N ALA A 12 -12.26 -2.43 -36.59
CA ALA A 12 -11.64 -3.06 -37.74
C ALA A 12 -10.15 -3.40 -37.51
N ASN A 13 -9.39 -2.50 -36.87
CA ASN A 13 -8.00 -2.75 -36.51
C ASN A 13 -7.87 -3.83 -35.43
N LEU A 14 -8.80 -3.91 -34.49
CA LEU A 14 -8.81 -4.94 -33.47
C LEU A 14 -9.08 -6.32 -34.10
N ARG A 15 -10.05 -6.39 -35.03
CA ARG A 15 -10.40 -7.59 -35.79
C ARG A 15 -9.25 -8.08 -36.68
N SER A 16 -8.55 -7.16 -37.37
CA SER A 16 -7.45 -7.53 -38.27
C SER A 16 -6.19 -8.03 -37.54
N ARG A 17 -6.02 -7.66 -36.27
CA ARG A 17 -4.91 -8.10 -35.40
C ARG A 17 -5.32 -9.23 -34.46
N ARG A 18 -6.50 -9.83 -34.64
CA ARG A 18 -7.02 -10.86 -33.76
C ARG A 18 -6.11 -12.09 -33.80
N ILE A 19 -5.63 -12.50 -32.62
CA ILE A 19 -4.91 -13.75 -32.43
C ILE A 19 -5.84 -14.71 -31.69
N MET A 20 -6.06 -15.89 -32.28
CA MET A 20 -6.84 -16.94 -31.62
C MET A 20 -6.23 -17.29 -30.26
N VAL A 21 -7.09 -17.61 -29.30
CA VAL A 21 -6.68 -18.07 -27.99
C VAL A 21 -6.52 -19.58 -28.07
N ARG A 22 -5.36 -20.09 -27.66
CA ARG A 22 -5.14 -21.53 -27.60
C ARG A 22 -5.94 -22.07 -26.44
N ASP A 23 -6.54 -23.24 -26.61
CA ASP A 23 -7.34 -23.88 -25.57
C ASP A 23 -6.50 -24.13 -24.30
N GLU A 24 -5.22 -24.48 -24.45
CA GLU A 24 -4.24 -24.60 -23.35
C GLU A 24 -4.12 -23.31 -22.50
N ASP A 25 -4.09 -22.13 -23.15
CA ASP A 25 -4.00 -20.84 -22.44
C ASP A 25 -5.28 -20.55 -21.66
N VAL A 26 -6.43 -21.00 -22.17
CA VAL A 26 -7.72 -20.88 -21.50
C VAL A 26 -7.77 -21.81 -20.28
N GLU A 27 -7.38 -23.06 -20.43
CA GLU A 27 -7.39 -24.06 -19.35
C GLU A 27 -6.48 -23.67 -18.20
N ALA A 28 -5.26 -23.17 -18.50
CA ALA A 28 -4.35 -22.67 -17.48
C ALA A 28 -4.97 -21.52 -16.67
N LEU A 29 -5.51 -20.48 -17.35
CA LEU A 29 -6.13 -19.35 -16.67
C LEU A 29 -7.43 -19.71 -15.94
N LEU A 30 -8.18 -20.70 -16.43
CA LEU A 30 -9.35 -21.21 -15.71
C LEU A 30 -8.94 -21.93 -14.43
N THR A 31 -7.84 -22.69 -14.46
CA THR A 31 -7.30 -23.33 -13.27
C THR A 31 -6.93 -22.29 -12.21
N ASP A 32 -6.25 -21.22 -12.61
CA ASP A 32 -5.91 -20.09 -11.73
C ASP A 32 -7.16 -19.39 -11.20
N LEU A 33 -8.14 -19.10 -12.07
CA LEU A 33 -9.38 -18.44 -11.68
C LEU A 33 -10.19 -19.29 -10.69
N ASP A 34 -10.31 -20.59 -10.95
CA ASP A 34 -11.05 -21.54 -10.13
C ASP A 34 -10.35 -21.82 -8.78
N ALA A 35 -9.04 -21.57 -8.67
CA ALA A 35 -8.31 -21.57 -7.41
C ALA A 35 -8.67 -20.36 -6.51
N THR A 36 -9.43 -19.38 -7.02
CA THR A 36 -9.88 -18.21 -6.26
C THR A 36 -11.39 -18.23 -5.97
N PRO A 37 -11.84 -17.59 -4.88
CA PRO A 37 -13.27 -17.45 -4.59
C PRO A 37 -13.98 -16.40 -5.46
N LEU A 38 -13.33 -15.78 -6.45
CA LEU A 38 -13.88 -14.64 -7.22
C LEU A 38 -15.24 -14.93 -7.85
N VAL A 39 -15.38 -16.08 -8.52
CA VAL A 39 -16.64 -16.44 -9.19
C VAL A 39 -17.76 -16.65 -8.16
N ALA A 40 -17.44 -17.33 -7.05
CA ALA A 40 -18.38 -17.61 -5.97
C ALA A 40 -18.83 -16.33 -5.23
N GLU A 41 -17.94 -15.34 -5.10
CA GLU A 41 -18.25 -14.04 -4.50
C GLU A 41 -19.14 -13.19 -5.42
N ILE A 42 -18.85 -13.14 -6.72
CA ILE A 42 -19.49 -12.21 -7.66
C ILE A 42 -20.79 -12.75 -8.24
N GLU A 43 -20.89 -14.04 -8.57
CA GLU A 43 -22.07 -14.61 -9.24
C GLU A 43 -23.38 -14.38 -8.47
N PRO A 44 -23.45 -14.53 -7.13
CA PRO A 44 -24.66 -14.24 -6.36
C PRO A 44 -25.11 -12.77 -6.46
N LEU A 45 -24.17 -11.83 -6.55
CA LEU A 45 -24.46 -10.39 -6.61
C LEU A 45 -25.16 -9.99 -7.92
N VAL A 46 -24.90 -10.73 -8.99
CA VAL A 46 -25.41 -10.41 -10.33
C VAL A 46 -26.39 -11.43 -10.88
N ARG A 47 -26.82 -12.41 -10.07
CA ARG A 47 -27.79 -13.42 -10.48
C ARG A 47 -29.12 -12.76 -10.88
N ASN A 48 -29.60 -13.07 -12.08
CA ASN A 48 -30.96 -12.69 -12.49
C ASN A 48 -31.94 -13.76 -12.02
N LEU A 49 -32.85 -13.41 -11.10
CA LEU A 49 -33.95 -14.31 -10.70
C LEU A 49 -35.11 -14.29 -11.70
N LYS A 50 -35.18 -13.26 -12.55
CA LYS A 50 -36.23 -13.06 -13.56
C LYS A 50 -35.62 -12.58 -14.89
N GLY A 51 -36.23 -12.96 -16.00
CA GLY A 51 -35.83 -12.57 -17.35
C GLY A 51 -35.03 -13.65 -18.12
N PRO A 52 -34.69 -13.38 -19.38
CA PRO A 52 -33.98 -14.33 -20.24
C PRO A 52 -32.58 -14.65 -19.71
N LYS A 53 -32.10 -15.87 -20.02
CA LYS A 53 -30.74 -16.32 -19.68
C LYS A 53 -29.72 -15.37 -20.31
N ARG A 54 -28.69 -14.98 -19.55
CA ARG A 54 -27.58 -14.15 -20.04
C ARG A 54 -26.72 -14.96 -21.01
N HIS A 55 -26.25 -14.32 -22.07
CA HIS A 55 -25.33 -14.90 -23.08
C HIS A 55 -23.84 -14.78 -22.68
N LEU A 56 -23.58 -14.65 -21.38
CA LEU A 56 -22.25 -14.59 -20.77
C LEU A 56 -22.42 -14.76 -19.26
N ASN A 57 -21.69 -15.69 -18.65
CA ASN A 57 -21.63 -15.88 -17.20
C ASN A 57 -20.43 -15.12 -16.57
N VAL A 58 -20.40 -15.00 -15.24
CA VAL A 58 -19.32 -14.26 -14.55
C VAL A 58 -17.96 -14.89 -14.78
N ARG A 59 -17.88 -16.23 -14.75
CA ARG A 59 -16.64 -16.98 -15.01
C ARG A 59 -16.04 -16.64 -16.38
N GLY A 60 -16.87 -16.59 -17.44
CA GLY A 60 -16.44 -16.20 -18.78
C GLY A 60 -15.98 -14.75 -18.87
N LEU A 61 -16.66 -13.82 -18.18
CA LEU A 61 -16.22 -12.42 -18.14
C LEU A 61 -14.86 -12.27 -17.45
N LEU A 62 -14.67 -12.89 -16.29
CA LEU A 62 -13.40 -12.85 -15.55
C LEU A 62 -12.27 -13.48 -16.36
N LEU A 63 -12.50 -14.63 -16.99
CA LEU A 63 -11.54 -15.22 -17.94
C LEU A 63 -11.17 -14.24 -19.05
N GLY A 64 -12.15 -13.61 -19.68
CA GLY A 64 -11.91 -12.64 -20.74
C GLY A 64 -11.07 -11.43 -20.27
N MET A 65 -11.30 -10.96 -19.05
CA MET A 65 -10.49 -9.90 -18.43
C MET A 65 -9.05 -10.38 -18.14
N SER A 66 -8.87 -11.60 -17.63
CA SER A 66 -7.56 -12.21 -17.39
C SER A 66 -6.77 -12.40 -18.68
N LEU A 67 -7.41 -12.94 -19.74
CA LEU A 67 -6.81 -13.06 -21.07
C LEU A 67 -6.40 -11.71 -21.65
N CYS A 68 -7.26 -10.69 -21.50
CA CYS A 68 -6.95 -9.34 -21.94
C CYS A 68 -5.73 -8.78 -21.20
N SER A 69 -5.69 -8.95 -19.87
CA SER A 69 -4.57 -8.52 -19.03
C SER A 69 -3.25 -9.17 -19.45
N ALA A 70 -3.24 -10.50 -19.59
CA ALA A 70 -2.05 -11.28 -19.96
C ALA A 70 -1.50 -10.88 -21.35
N ARG A 71 -2.38 -10.56 -22.30
CA ARG A 71 -1.99 -10.21 -23.68
C ARG A 71 -1.66 -8.73 -23.88
N ARG A 72 -1.99 -7.84 -22.94
CA ARG A 72 -1.85 -6.38 -23.09
C ARG A 72 -1.11 -5.73 -21.94
N SER A 73 -0.13 -6.44 -21.37
CA SER A 73 0.74 -5.92 -20.31
C SER A 73 -0.06 -5.30 -19.15
N GLY A 74 -1.12 -5.98 -18.72
CA GLY A 74 -1.99 -5.54 -17.62
C GLY A 74 -3.17 -4.64 -18.02
N THR A 75 -3.27 -4.19 -19.28
CA THR A 75 -4.36 -3.31 -19.72
C THR A 75 -5.62 -4.11 -20.07
N VAL A 76 -6.71 -3.90 -19.33
CA VAL A 76 -8.01 -4.53 -19.59
C VAL A 76 -8.95 -3.54 -20.29
N THR A 77 -9.38 -3.85 -21.51
CA THR A 77 -10.43 -3.07 -22.21
C THR A 77 -11.59 -3.97 -22.60
N LEU A 78 -12.82 -3.51 -22.36
CA LEU A 78 -14.03 -4.30 -22.67
C LEU A 78 -14.16 -4.61 -24.17
N ASN A 79 -13.57 -3.80 -25.05
CA ASN A 79 -13.54 -4.08 -26.49
C ASN A 79 -12.68 -5.33 -26.79
N THR A 80 -11.48 -5.40 -26.21
CA THR A 80 -10.61 -6.59 -26.36
C THR A 80 -11.22 -7.80 -25.67
N VAL A 81 -11.82 -7.65 -24.49
CA VAL A 81 -12.54 -8.73 -23.81
C VAL A 81 -13.65 -9.30 -24.70
N ALA A 82 -14.47 -8.43 -25.30
CA ALA A 82 -15.53 -8.85 -26.20
C ALA A 82 -15.00 -9.59 -27.43
N ASP A 83 -13.93 -9.09 -28.05
CA ASP A 83 -13.34 -9.73 -29.22
C ASP A 83 -12.74 -11.11 -28.92
N LEU A 84 -11.97 -11.21 -27.83
CA LEU A 84 -11.36 -12.46 -27.39
C LEU A 84 -12.42 -13.52 -27.11
N LEU A 85 -13.47 -13.16 -26.35
CA LEU A 85 -14.51 -14.10 -25.95
C LEU A 85 -15.41 -14.54 -27.12
N ALA A 86 -15.87 -13.61 -27.98
CA ALA A 86 -16.77 -13.96 -29.09
C ALA A 86 -16.04 -14.59 -30.28
N PHE A 87 -14.84 -14.11 -30.61
CA PHE A 87 -14.19 -14.43 -31.88
C PHE A 87 -12.80 -15.05 -31.71
N GLY A 88 -12.17 -14.92 -30.55
CA GLY A 88 -10.84 -15.49 -30.26
C GLY A 88 -10.88 -16.90 -29.63
N LEU A 89 -11.96 -17.27 -28.94
CA LEU A 89 -12.11 -18.58 -28.31
C LEU A 89 -12.49 -19.68 -29.31
N SER A 90 -12.26 -20.94 -28.95
CA SER A 90 -12.84 -22.10 -29.64
C SER A 90 -14.35 -22.23 -29.39
N ASP A 91 -15.04 -23.00 -30.24
CA ASP A 91 -16.49 -23.23 -30.09
C ASP A 91 -16.84 -23.98 -28.80
N SER A 92 -15.94 -24.84 -28.32
CA SER A 92 -16.10 -25.57 -27.06
C SER A 92 -16.21 -24.59 -25.90
N PHE A 93 -15.24 -23.67 -25.76
CA PHE A 93 -15.25 -22.67 -24.70
C PHE A 93 -16.39 -21.66 -24.84
N ARG A 94 -16.73 -21.23 -26.05
CA ARG A 94 -17.93 -20.38 -26.27
C ARG A 94 -19.18 -21.04 -25.71
N THR A 95 -19.37 -22.33 -25.99
CA THR A 95 -20.51 -23.11 -25.48
C THR A 95 -20.47 -23.20 -23.95
N GLN A 96 -19.30 -23.45 -23.36
CA GLN A 96 -19.13 -23.50 -21.89
C GLN A 96 -19.50 -22.19 -21.19
N PHE A 97 -19.28 -21.03 -21.82
CA PHE A 97 -19.58 -19.71 -21.26
C PHE A 97 -20.93 -19.12 -21.68
N ASP A 98 -21.80 -19.94 -22.30
CA ASP A 98 -23.11 -19.52 -22.81
C ASP A 98 -23.04 -18.42 -23.90
N ILE A 99 -21.94 -18.36 -24.66
CA ILE A 99 -21.70 -17.36 -25.71
C ILE A 99 -22.20 -17.93 -27.05
N PRO A 100 -23.30 -17.39 -27.63
CA PRO A 100 -23.74 -17.81 -28.95
C PRO A 100 -22.76 -17.35 -30.04
N ARG A 101 -22.84 -17.96 -31.23
CA ARG A 101 -22.06 -17.49 -32.37
C ARG A 101 -22.61 -16.14 -32.86
N TYR A 102 -21.78 -15.12 -32.79
CA TYR A 102 -22.04 -13.82 -33.41
C TYR A 102 -21.42 -13.78 -34.81
N ARG A 103 -22.01 -12.96 -35.69
CA ARG A 103 -21.38 -12.66 -36.99
C ARG A 103 -20.10 -11.88 -36.74
N ASP A 104 -18.99 -12.25 -37.41
CA ASP A 104 -17.75 -11.47 -37.34
C ASP A 104 -17.84 -10.27 -38.29
N ASP A 105 -18.70 -9.33 -37.89
CA ASP A 105 -18.86 -8.01 -38.48
C ASP A 105 -19.11 -6.98 -37.36
N ASP A 106 -19.17 -5.70 -37.71
CA ASP A 106 -19.30 -4.63 -36.73
C ASP A 106 -20.59 -4.75 -35.90
N HIS A 107 -21.67 -5.26 -36.51
CA HIS A 107 -22.94 -5.47 -35.82
C HIS A 107 -22.88 -6.61 -34.80
N GLY A 108 -22.30 -7.75 -35.18
CA GLY A 108 -22.11 -8.87 -34.28
C GLY A 108 -21.15 -8.55 -33.13
N PHE A 109 -20.07 -7.81 -33.41
CA PHE A 109 -19.17 -7.31 -32.38
C PHE A 109 -19.88 -6.39 -31.39
N GLU A 110 -20.60 -5.36 -31.86
CA GLU A 110 -21.31 -4.43 -30.96
C GLU A 110 -22.40 -5.13 -30.13
N ALA A 111 -23.11 -6.09 -30.74
CA ALA A 111 -24.12 -6.87 -30.02
C ALA A 111 -23.52 -7.61 -28.80
N PHE A 112 -22.38 -8.29 -28.98
CA PHE A 112 -21.72 -8.98 -27.89
C PHE A 112 -21.00 -8.02 -26.93
N TYR A 113 -20.40 -6.94 -27.42
CA TYR A 113 -19.83 -5.88 -26.58
C TYR A 113 -20.87 -5.34 -25.60
N HIS A 114 -22.11 -5.14 -26.03
CA HIS A 114 -23.20 -4.74 -25.13
C HIS A 114 -23.54 -5.79 -24.08
N VAL A 115 -23.35 -7.08 -24.33
CA VAL A 115 -23.52 -8.15 -23.34
C VAL A 115 -22.41 -8.05 -22.28
N VAL A 116 -21.14 -7.99 -22.71
CA VAL A 116 -19.97 -7.82 -21.84
C VAL A 116 -20.11 -6.57 -20.98
N ARG A 117 -20.40 -5.42 -21.61
CA ARG A 117 -20.56 -4.13 -20.94
C ARG A 117 -21.68 -4.19 -19.89
N ARG A 118 -22.84 -4.76 -20.21
CA ARG A 118 -23.97 -4.86 -19.27
C ARG A 118 -23.62 -5.71 -18.05
N LEU A 119 -22.97 -6.86 -18.25
CA LEU A 119 -22.56 -7.72 -17.14
C LEU A 119 -21.51 -7.03 -16.26
N PHE A 120 -20.50 -6.40 -16.86
CA PHE A 120 -19.46 -5.66 -16.13
C PHE A 120 -20.07 -4.55 -15.27
N HIS A 121 -20.93 -3.69 -15.83
CA HIS A 121 -21.55 -2.60 -15.06
C HIS A 121 -22.46 -3.16 -13.96
N LYS A 122 -23.17 -4.26 -14.20
CA LYS A 122 -23.97 -4.91 -13.16
C LYS A 122 -23.11 -5.37 -11.97
N ILE A 123 -21.89 -5.86 -12.21
CA ILE A 123 -20.94 -6.20 -11.15
C ILE A 123 -20.49 -4.94 -10.40
N ILE A 124 -20.08 -3.90 -11.14
CA ILE A 124 -19.63 -2.63 -10.55
C ILE A 124 -20.74 -2.00 -9.70
N ASP A 125 -21.97 -1.91 -10.20
CA ASP A 125 -23.11 -1.33 -9.47
C ASP A 125 -23.40 -2.09 -8.16
N ALA A 126 -23.13 -3.39 -8.12
CA ALA A 126 -23.33 -4.22 -6.93
C ALA A 126 -22.28 -3.95 -5.84
N ILE A 127 -21.06 -3.54 -6.21
CA ILE A 127 -19.93 -3.38 -5.27
C ILE A 127 -19.49 -1.92 -5.07
N ASP A 128 -19.87 -0.98 -5.92
CA ASP A 128 -19.44 0.43 -5.83
C ASP A 128 -20.03 1.10 -4.59
N PRO A 129 -19.19 1.53 -3.61
CA PRO A 129 -19.64 2.19 -2.39
C PRO A 129 -19.93 3.68 -2.59
N SER A 130 -19.94 4.17 -3.83
CA SER A 130 -20.31 5.55 -4.12
C SER A 130 -21.82 5.74 -4.21
N PRO A 131 -22.39 6.75 -3.51
CA PRO A 131 -23.77 7.17 -3.74
C PRO A 131 -23.90 8.10 -4.96
N LEU A 132 -22.79 8.49 -5.59
CA LEU A 132 -22.77 9.47 -6.66
C LEU A 132 -22.60 8.80 -8.03
N PRO A 133 -23.42 9.19 -9.03
CA PRO A 133 -23.30 8.64 -10.37
C PRO A 133 -21.94 8.99 -11.00
N LYS A 134 -21.24 7.97 -11.49
CA LYS A 134 -19.95 8.10 -12.19
C LYS A 134 -20.14 8.63 -13.61
N ASN A 135 -19.14 9.32 -14.14
CA ASN A 135 -19.11 9.92 -15.47
C ASN A 135 -20.12 11.06 -15.69
N HIS A 136 -20.57 11.69 -14.60
CA HIS A 136 -21.46 12.85 -14.62
C HIS A 136 -20.87 13.99 -13.81
N ARG A 137 -21.04 15.21 -14.30
CA ARG A 137 -20.86 16.40 -13.47
C ARG A 137 -22.19 16.71 -12.81
N LEU A 138 -22.17 16.90 -11.51
CA LEU A 138 -23.34 17.19 -10.70
C LEU A 138 -23.14 18.55 -10.05
N ASP A 139 -24.21 19.30 -9.91
CA ASP A 139 -24.24 20.43 -8.99
C ASP A 139 -23.79 19.98 -7.57
N VAL A 140 -22.97 20.79 -6.89
CA VAL A 140 -22.36 20.38 -5.61
C VAL A 140 -23.41 20.20 -4.51
N ASP A 141 -24.47 21.03 -4.50
CA ASP A 141 -25.54 20.93 -3.51
C ASP A 141 -26.36 19.66 -3.75
N TYR A 142 -26.69 19.37 -5.00
CA TYR A 142 -27.35 18.11 -5.35
C TYR A 142 -26.50 16.88 -5.00
N ALA A 143 -25.18 16.94 -5.22
CA ALA A 143 -24.28 15.85 -4.81
C ALA A 143 -24.25 15.67 -3.29
N ALA A 144 -24.27 16.76 -2.51
CA ALA A 144 -24.34 16.73 -1.05
C ALA A 144 -25.67 16.11 -0.57
N GLU A 145 -26.80 16.43 -1.21
CA GLU A 145 -28.10 15.82 -0.92
C GLU A 145 -28.08 14.31 -1.17
N LEU A 146 -27.51 13.87 -2.29
CA LEU A 146 -27.36 12.43 -2.61
C LEU A 146 -26.51 11.70 -1.56
N GLN A 147 -25.45 12.34 -1.06
CA GLN A 147 -24.63 11.77 0.02
C GLN A 147 -25.37 11.74 1.36
N ALA A 148 -26.15 12.78 1.67
CA ALA A 148 -26.89 12.88 2.93
C ALA A 148 -27.99 11.82 3.04
N ARG A 149 -28.69 11.54 1.93
CA ARG A 149 -29.76 10.53 1.87
C ARG A 149 -29.27 9.10 1.67
N ALA A 150 -27.96 8.90 1.46
CA ALA A 150 -27.42 7.58 1.17
C ALA A 150 -27.49 6.67 2.38
N ASP A 151 -27.87 5.42 2.14
CA ASP A 151 -27.86 4.36 3.15
C ASP A 151 -26.42 4.01 3.52
N ARG A 152 -25.99 4.41 4.72
CA ARG A 152 -24.61 4.25 5.20
C ARG A 152 -24.23 2.79 5.40
N ASP A 153 -25.15 1.94 5.84
CA ASP A 153 -24.90 0.52 6.06
C ASP A 153 -24.73 -0.20 4.72
N LEU A 154 -25.55 0.15 3.73
CA LEU A 154 -25.39 -0.36 2.37
C LEU A 154 -24.03 0.05 1.77
N LEU A 155 -23.63 1.32 1.90
CA LEU A 155 -22.33 1.78 1.38
C LEU A 155 -21.16 1.11 2.09
N ALA A 156 -21.24 0.90 3.40
CA ALA A 156 -20.23 0.19 4.18
C ALA A 156 -20.13 -1.28 3.73
N HIS A 157 -21.26 -1.96 3.53
CA HIS A 157 -21.30 -3.32 3.00
C HIS A 157 -20.65 -3.40 1.61
N LYS A 158 -20.99 -2.49 0.70
CA LYS A 158 -20.38 -2.40 -0.62
C LYS A 158 -18.87 -2.12 -0.55
N ARG A 159 -18.43 -1.28 0.40
CA ARG A 159 -17.00 -1.02 0.65
C ARG A 159 -16.27 -2.31 1.04
N THR A 160 -16.86 -3.13 1.91
CA THR A 160 -16.30 -4.45 2.24
C THR A 160 -16.23 -5.36 1.02
N LEU A 161 -17.29 -5.40 0.20
CA LEU A 161 -17.34 -6.23 -1.01
C LEU A 161 -16.29 -5.82 -2.05
N ILE A 162 -16.19 -4.53 -2.38
CA ILE A 162 -15.23 -4.07 -3.40
C ILE A 162 -13.78 -4.32 -2.97
N LEU A 163 -13.45 -4.12 -1.69
CA LEU A 163 -12.11 -4.39 -1.18
C LEU A 163 -11.80 -5.88 -1.21
N ARG A 164 -12.76 -6.73 -0.84
CA ARG A 164 -12.62 -8.19 -0.93
C ARG A 164 -12.40 -8.64 -2.37
N VAL A 165 -13.27 -8.24 -3.30
CA VAL A 165 -13.16 -8.60 -4.73
C VAL A 165 -11.84 -8.07 -5.32
N ALA A 166 -11.47 -6.83 -5.05
CA ALA A 166 -10.24 -6.23 -5.56
C ALA A 166 -8.98 -6.95 -5.05
N ASN A 167 -8.93 -7.30 -3.76
CA ASN A 167 -7.81 -8.05 -3.19
C ASN A 167 -7.81 -9.53 -3.63
N GLN A 168 -8.95 -10.13 -3.97
CA GLN A 168 -9.00 -11.45 -4.61
C GLN A 168 -8.44 -11.42 -6.04
N VAL A 169 -8.69 -10.35 -6.81
CA VAL A 169 -8.06 -10.15 -8.13
C VAL A 169 -6.54 -10.02 -7.98
N LEU A 170 -6.06 -9.28 -6.99
CA LEU A 170 -4.63 -9.21 -6.66
C LEU A 170 -4.09 -10.59 -6.26
N GLY A 171 -4.79 -11.32 -5.39
CA GLY A 171 -4.42 -12.67 -4.97
C GLY A 171 -4.27 -13.65 -6.13
N MET A 172 -5.15 -13.56 -7.15
CA MET A 172 -5.03 -14.34 -8.38
C MET A 172 -3.70 -14.06 -9.09
N SER A 173 -3.26 -12.80 -9.16
CA SER A 173 -1.97 -12.44 -9.79
C SER A 173 -0.75 -12.93 -9.00
N LEU A 174 -0.94 -13.28 -7.73
CA LEU A 174 0.11 -13.77 -6.83
C LEU A 174 0.11 -15.30 -6.72
N LEU A 175 -0.80 -16.02 -7.40
CA LEU A 175 -0.92 -17.48 -7.30
C LEU A 175 0.43 -18.20 -7.38
N HIS A 176 1.24 -17.87 -8.39
CA HIS A 176 2.56 -18.47 -8.59
C HIS A 176 3.65 -17.97 -7.62
N ALA A 177 3.42 -16.85 -6.94
CA ALA A 177 4.33 -16.31 -5.93
C ALA A 177 4.06 -16.85 -4.52
N HIS A 178 2.95 -17.55 -4.28
CA HIS A 178 2.58 -18.02 -2.95
C HIS A 178 3.62 -18.94 -2.31
N ALA A 179 4.14 -19.91 -3.07
CA ALA A 179 5.14 -20.84 -2.54
C ALA A 179 6.40 -20.11 -2.05
N LEU A 180 6.81 -19.05 -2.75
CA LEU A 180 7.93 -18.19 -2.35
C LEU A 180 7.58 -17.42 -1.06
N LEU A 181 6.40 -16.78 -1.04
CA LEU A 181 5.93 -16.00 0.11
C LEU A 181 5.73 -16.84 1.37
N GLU A 182 5.30 -18.09 1.27
CA GLU A 182 5.14 -18.98 2.43
C GLU A 182 6.47 -19.52 2.95
N GLY A 183 7.41 -19.84 2.05
CA GLY A 183 8.66 -20.50 2.41
C GLY A 183 9.76 -19.57 2.93
N THR A 184 9.83 -18.33 2.41
CA THR A 184 11.00 -17.45 2.60
C THR A 184 10.69 -16.12 3.28
N TRP A 185 9.44 -15.66 3.24
CA TRP A 185 9.11 -14.30 3.69
C TRP A 185 8.86 -14.24 5.20
N GLY A 186 9.61 -13.40 5.92
CA GLY A 186 9.42 -13.18 7.37
C GLY A 186 8.17 -12.38 7.74
N GLY A 187 7.35 -11.97 6.76
CA GLY A 187 6.14 -11.19 7.00
C GLY A 187 6.40 -9.70 7.20
N HIS A 188 7.62 -9.25 6.92
CA HIS A 188 8.00 -7.84 6.95
C HIS A 188 7.40 -7.12 5.73
N CYS A 189 6.86 -5.93 5.94
CA CYS A 189 6.23 -5.17 4.87
C CYS A 189 6.32 -3.67 5.08
N VAL A 190 6.04 -2.93 4.02
CA VAL A 190 5.93 -1.49 4.01
C VAL A 190 4.50 -1.12 3.65
N VAL A 191 3.94 -0.13 4.34
CA VAL A 191 2.75 0.58 3.88
C VAL A 191 3.18 1.86 3.15
N ASP A 192 2.77 2.00 1.91
CA ASP A 192 3.01 3.21 1.11
C ASP A 192 1.73 3.70 0.45
N ALA A 193 1.50 5.01 0.48
CA ALA A 193 0.37 5.63 -0.21
C ALA A 193 0.84 6.17 -1.56
N THR A 194 0.43 5.50 -2.63
CA THR A 194 0.76 5.88 -4.00
C THR A 194 -0.48 6.44 -4.70
N VAL A 195 -0.33 7.64 -5.28
CA VAL A 195 -1.40 8.28 -6.03
C VAL A 195 -1.62 7.59 -7.38
N VAL A 196 -2.88 7.25 -7.68
CA VAL A 196 -3.35 6.69 -8.95
C VAL A 196 -4.25 7.70 -9.64
N GLY A 197 -3.81 8.20 -10.79
CA GLY A 197 -4.56 9.19 -11.56
C GLY A 197 -5.81 8.59 -12.20
N THR A 198 -6.89 9.37 -12.24
CA THR A 198 -8.09 9.00 -12.99
C THR A 198 -8.07 9.62 -14.39
N TYR A 199 -8.91 9.11 -15.28
CA TYR A 199 -9.14 9.75 -16.59
C TYR A 199 -10.00 11.03 -16.48
N ALA A 200 -10.59 11.28 -15.32
CA ALA A 200 -11.39 12.46 -15.06
C ALA A 200 -10.50 13.69 -14.85
N LYS A 201 -11.03 14.87 -15.20
CA LYS A 201 -10.35 16.14 -14.92
C LYS A 201 -10.78 16.66 -13.56
N GLY A 202 -9.82 16.91 -12.68
CA GLY A 202 -10.09 17.61 -11.43
C GLY A 202 -10.56 19.04 -11.68
N LEU A 203 -11.58 19.46 -10.93
CA LEU A 203 -12.10 20.83 -10.94
C LEU A 203 -11.51 21.61 -9.77
N THR A 204 -11.57 22.94 -9.82
CA THR A 204 -11.12 23.80 -8.72
C THR A 204 -12.09 23.72 -7.54
N ALA A 205 -11.64 24.14 -6.36
CA ALA A 205 -12.45 24.01 -5.13
C ALA A 205 -13.67 24.94 -5.09
N ASP A 206 -13.69 25.97 -5.93
CA ASP A 206 -14.77 26.94 -6.14
C ASP A 206 -15.73 26.55 -7.27
N SER A 207 -15.55 25.36 -7.86
CA SER A 207 -16.44 24.85 -8.91
C SER A 207 -17.83 24.56 -8.34
N GLU A 208 -18.88 25.05 -9.02
CA GLU A 208 -20.29 24.73 -8.74
C GLU A 208 -20.67 23.30 -9.17
N GLU A 209 -19.78 22.62 -9.89
CA GLU A 209 -19.95 21.23 -10.30
C GLU A 209 -18.90 20.29 -9.70
N THR A 210 -19.27 19.03 -9.52
CA THR A 210 -18.36 17.92 -9.24
C THR A 210 -17.60 17.47 -10.49
N SER A 211 -16.46 16.81 -10.28
CA SER A 211 -15.77 16.10 -11.35
C SER A 211 -16.61 14.92 -11.85
N THR A 212 -16.35 14.48 -13.09
CA THR A 212 -16.94 13.25 -13.65
C THR A 212 -16.55 12.00 -12.87
N ASP A 213 -15.50 12.07 -12.05
CA ASP A 213 -15.24 11.10 -10.99
C ASP A 213 -15.30 11.81 -9.63
N PRO A 214 -16.47 11.85 -8.98
CA PRO A 214 -16.70 12.65 -7.77
C PRO A 214 -16.06 12.04 -6.51
N ASP A 215 -15.56 10.81 -6.61
CA ASP A 215 -14.85 10.14 -5.51
C ASP A 215 -13.34 10.30 -5.58
N ALA A 216 -12.81 10.83 -6.68
CA ALA A 216 -11.41 11.22 -6.76
C ALA A 216 -11.17 12.58 -6.08
N GLY A 217 -9.92 12.88 -5.77
CA GLY A 217 -9.49 14.13 -5.16
C GLY A 217 -8.17 14.66 -5.71
N TRP A 218 -7.83 15.88 -5.33
CA TRP A 218 -6.53 16.47 -5.68
C TRP A 218 -5.43 15.96 -4.76
N TYR A 219 -4.45 15.29 -5.35
CA TYR A 219 -3.15 15.03 -4.74
C TYR A 219 -2.16 16.14 -5.11
N ALA A 220 -1.41 16.61 -4.11
CA ALA A 220 -0.43 17.67 -4.28
C ALA A 220 0.87 17.31 -3.54
N ARG A 221 1.93 16.98 -4.31
CA ARG A 221 3.25 16.73 -3.73
C ARG A 221 4.03 18.03 -3.58
N THR A 222 4.34 18.39 -2.34
CA THR A 222 5.21 19.54 -2.04
C THR A 222 6.67 19.10 -1.99
N ALA A 223 7.62 20.04 -2.11
CA ALA A 223 9.04 19.70 -2.20
C ALA A 223 9.67 19.05 -0.94
N ARG A 224 8.96 18.85 0.18
CA ARG A 224 9.52 18.49 1.49
C ARG A 224 9.56 16.98 1.82
N HIS A 225 9.68 16.12 0.81
CA HIS A 225 9.76 14.66 1.01
C HIS A 225 11.19 14.11 0.94
N GLU A 226 12.22 14.95 1.04
CA GLU A 226 13.59 14.47 1.23
C GLU A 226 13.67 13.90 2.64
N ASP A 227 13.98 12.60 2.73
CA ASP A 227 14.31 11.96 3.99
C ASP A 227 15.60 12.63 4.52
N PRO A 228 15.54 13.36 5.64
CA PRO A 228 16.73 13.97 6.22
C PRO A 228 17.74 12.95 6.74
N LEU A 229 17.33 11.67 6.84
CA LEU A 229 18.10 10.49 7.24
C LEU A 229 18.43 9.57 6.05
N ALA A 230 18.25 10.05 4.82
CA ALA A 230 18.64 9.39 3.59
C ALA A 230 20.15 9.10 3.57
N LEU A 231 20.58 8.01 4.22
CA LEU A 231 21.98 7.60 4.33
C LEU A 231 22.47 6.83 3.10
N TYR A 232 21.71 6.86 1.99
CA TYR A 232 22.02 6.13 0.76
C TYR A 232 23.08 6.82 -0.13
N GLU A 233 23.36 8.11 0.08
CA GLU A 233 24.41 8.84 -0.65
C GLU A 233 25.57 9.27 0.28
N LEU A 234 26.53 8.35 0.46
CA LEU A 234 27.92 8.68 0.79
C LEU A 234 28.84 8.36 -0.41
N ALA A 235 28.33 8.51 -1.64
CA ALA A 235 29.18 8.92 -2.74
C ALA A 235 29.52 10.41 -2.53
N PRO A 236 30.77 10.85 -2.81
CA PRO A 236 31.17 12.23 -2.60
C PRO A 236 30.21 13.17 -3.36
N PRO A 237 29.73 14.26 -2.75
CA PRO A 237 28.83 15.17 -3.44
C PRO A 237 29.53 15.75 -4.67
N PRO A 238 28.87 15.87 -5.83
CA PRO A 238 29.40 16.71 -6.90
C PRO A 238 29.57 18.12 -6.33
N ALA A 239 30.72 18.74 -6.60
CA ALA A 239 31.12 20.03 -6.06
C ALA A 239 30.03 21.10 -6.29
N THR A 240 29.19 21.34 -5.29
CA THR A 240 28.23 22.44 -5.33
C THR A 240 28.94 23.73 -4.96
N THR A 241 29.14 24.60 -5.94
CA THR A 241 29.56 25.99 -5.77
C THR A 241 28.67 26.68 -4.74
N GLY A 242 29.26 27.06 -3.61
CA GLY A 242 28.55 27.71 -2.52
C GLY A 242 27.93 29.04 -2.94
N LYS A 243 26.65 29.24 -2.63
CA LYS A 243 26.06 30.57 -2.49
C LYS A 243 25.67 30.77 -1.04
N ALA A 244 26.38 31.70 -0.38
CA ALA A 244 26.13 32.12 0.98
C ALA A 244 24.70 32.67 1.15
N ALA A 245 24.02 32.24 2.21
CA ALA A 245 22.72 32.77 2.59
C ALA A 245 22.88 34.20 3.15
N LYS A 246 22.16 35.17 2.56
CA LYS A 246 22.04 36.52 3.13
C LYS A 246 20.99 36.53 4.26
N PRO A 247 21.24 37.23 5.38
CA PRO A 247 20.26 37.38 6.44
C PRO A 247 19.23 38.44 6.03
N GLY A 248 17.96 38.06 6.07
CA GLY A 248 16.85 38.97 5.79
C GLY A 248 15.54 38.21 5.93
N GLY A 249 14.80 38.52 7.01
CA GLY A 249 13.50 37.94 7.29
C GLY A 249 12.58 38.02 6.08
N LYS A 250 12.13 36.86 5.61
CA LYS A 250 11.07 36.75 4.61
C LYS A 250 10.07 35.72 5.12
N THR A 251 8.81 36.15 5.12
CA THR A 251 7.61 35.33 5.21
C THR A 251 7.83 33.99 4.51
N LYS A 252 7.61 32.87 5.22
CA LYS A 252 7.80 31.51 4.71
C LYS A 252 7.06 31.36 3.38
N LYS A 253 7.76 31.48 2.24
CA LYS A 253 7.22 31.16 0.92
C LYS A 253 6.79 29.70 0.96
N LYS A 254 5.52 29.42 0.60
CA LYS A 254 5.03 28.04 0.44
C LYS A 254 5.97 27.32 -0.53
N PRO A 255 6.46 26.10 -0.19
CA PRO A 255 7.36 25.36 -1.06
C PRO A 255 6.68 25.13 -2.42
N PRO A 256 7.45 25.14 -3.53
CA PRO A 256 6.88 24.91 -4.85
C PRO A 256 6.24 23.53 -4.93
N LEU A 257 5.04 23.47 -5.51
CA LEU A 257 4.34 22.24 -5.84
C LEU A 257 5.09 21.54 -6.97
N LYS A 258 5.58 20.32 -6.73
CA LYS A 258 6.36 19.55 -7.73
C LYS A 258 5.45 18.71 -8.64
N LYS A 259 4.35 18.18 -8.10
CA LYS A 259 3.36 17.39 -8.85
C LYS A 259 1.96 17.64 -8.30
N LYS A 260 0.99 17.80 -9.21
CA LYS A 260 -0.44 17.87 -8.91
C LYS A 260 -1.16 16.85 -9.79
N LEU A 261 -1.97 15.99 -9.20
CA LEU A 261 -2.68 14.92 -9.90
C LEU A 261 -4.10 14.80 -9.32
N PHE A 262 -5.09 14.52 -10.17
CA PHE A 262 -6.44 14.23 -9.73
C PHE A 262 -6.67 12.72 -9.79
N GLY A 263 -7.07 12.13 -8.67
CA GLY A 263 -7.25 10.69 -8.59
C GLY A 263 -7.43 10.18 -7.17
N PHE A 264 -6.98 8.96 -6.93
CA PHE A 264 -7.09 8.28 -5.64
C PHE A 264 -5.71 8.05 -5.03
N ASP A 265 -5.63 7.91 -3.71
CA ASP A 265 -4.46 7.35 -3.04
C ASP A 265 -4.71 5.86 -2.80
N ALA A 266 -3.84 5.02 -3.37
CA ALA A 266 -3.81 3.59 -3.10
C ALA A 266 -2.81 3.33 -1.96
N SER A 267 -3.31 2.87 -0.81
CA SER A 267 -2.47 2.33 0.25
C SER A 267 -2.08 0.92 -0.13
N LEU A 268 -0.80 0.73 -0.45
CA LEU A 268 -0.22 -0.53 -0.87
C LEU A 268 0.50 -1.17 0.31
N ILE A 269 0.25 -2.45 0.55
CA ILE A 269 1.07 -3.26 1.46
C ILE A 269 2.05 -4.06 0.61
N VAL A 270 3.33 -3.75 0.78
CA VAL A 270 4.42 -4.24 -0.08
C VAL A 270 5.34 -5.16 0.71
N ALA A 271 5.56 -6.37 0.19
CA ALA A 271 6.42 -7.37 0.82
C ALA A 271 7.87 -6.90 0.68
N ARG A 272 8.60 -6.95 1.78
CA ARG A 272 10.04 -6.65 1.80
C ARG A 272 10.69 -7.53 2.84
N GLU A 273 11.93 -7.95 2.58
CA GLU A 273 12.76 -8.63 3.58
C GLU A 273 13.93 -7.70 3.94
N PRO A 274 13.99 -7.16 5.18
CA PRO A 274 15.10 -6.31 5.60
C PRO A 274 16.43 -7.07 5.70
N ASP A 275 16.40 -8.35 6.05
CA ASP A 275 17.63 -9.10 6.33
C ASP A 275 18.25 -9.71 5.05
N HIS A 276 17.46 -9.79 3.98
CA HIS A 276 17.84 -10.33 2.68
C HIS A 276 17.58 -9.30 1.57
N HIS A 277 18.29 -8.18 1.62
CA HIS A 277 18.32 -7.22 0.52
C HIS A 277 19.03 -7.84 -0.69
N GLY A 278 18.26 -8.47 -1.58
CA GLY A 278 18.77 -9.09 -2.78
C GLY A 278 19.58 -8.12 -3.62
N ALA A 279 20.90 -8.24 -3.54
CA ALA A 279 21.75 -7.77 -4.62
C ALA A 279 21.42 -8.63 -5.84
N PRO A 280 21.32 -8.04 -7.05
CA PRO A 280 21.26 -8.85 -8.26
C PRO A 280 22.42 -9.84 -8.25
N LEU A 281 22.18 -11.05 -8.74
CA LEU A 281 23.25 -12.03 -8.96
C LEU A 281 24.30 -11.42 -9.92
N PRO A 282 25.54 -11.95 -9.97
CA PRO A 282 26.60 -11.39 -10.81
C PRO A 282 26.24 -11.24 -12.31
N ASP A 283 25.25 -11.99 -12.78
CA ASP A 283 24.72 -11.93 -14.15
C ASP A 283 23.58 -10.90 -14.34
N GLY A 284 23.22 -10.17 -13.28
CA GLY A 284 22.15 -9.19 -13.25
C GLY A 284 20.76 -9.78 -13.04
N SER A 285 20.63 -11.10 -12.87
CA SER A 285 19.36 -11.73 -12.56
C SER A 285 18.95 -11.49 -11.10
N ALA A 286 17.66 -11.64 -10.81
CA ALA A 286 17.15 -11.52 -9.45
C ALA A 286 17.61 -12.73 -8.62
N ASP A 287 17.99 -12.48 -7.38
CA ASP A 287 18.29 -13.55 -6.42
C ASP A 287 17.00 -14.35 -6.13
N PRO A 288 16.94 -15.65 -6.48
CA PRO A 288 15.75 -16.46 -6.30
C PRO A 288 15.41 -16.72 -4.82
N ASP A 289 16.37 -16.54 -3.91
CA ASP A 289 16.17 -16.72 -2.47
C ASP A 289 15.59 -15.46 -1.81
N VAL A 290 15.40 -14.38 -2.58
CA VAL A 290 14.89 -13.10 -2.08
C VAL A 290 13.48 -12.85 -2.58
N VAL A 291 12.59 -12.57 -1.64
CA VAL A 291 11.22 -12.16 -1.93
C VAL A 291 11.24 -10.82 -2.68
N PRO A 292 10.72 -10.77 -3.93
CA PRO A 292 10.63 -9.52 -4.67
C PRO A 292 9.67 -8.54 -3.98
N ALA A 293 9.79 -7.25 -4.30
CA ALA A 293 8.85 -6.26 -3.82
C ALA A 293 7.47 -6.45 -4.47
N LEU A 294 6.60 -7.23 -3.81
CA LEU A 294 5.26 -7.56 -4.29
C LEU A 294 4.21 -6.81 -3.50
N VAL A 295 3.24 -6.22 -4.19
CA VAL A 295 2.02 -5.72 -3.54
C VAL A 295 1.14 -6.93 -3.28
N PHE A 296 0.80 -7.18 -2.01
CA PHE A 296 -0.02 -8.35 -1.63
C PHE A 296 -1.34 -7.99 -0.96
N ALA A 297 -1.53 -6.72 -0.63
CA ALA A 297 -2.84 -6.18 -0.31
C ALA A 297 -2.88 -4.68 -0.64
N PHE A 298 -4.07 -4.17 -0.91
CA PHE A 298 -4.27 -2.74 -1.11
C PHE A 298 -5.68 -2.28 -0.74
N SER A 299 -5.79 -0.97 -0.50
CA SER A 299 -7.05 -0.24 -0.40
C SER A 299 -6.89 1.11 -1.08
N VAL A 300 -8.00 1.72 -1.48
CA VAL A 300 -8.02 2.97 -2.25
C VAL A 300 -9.05 3.92 -1.66
N ASP A 301 -8.69 5.20 -1.50
CA ASP A 301 -9.61 6.27 -1.08
C ASP A 301 -9.16 7.63 -1.65
N LYS A 302 -9.93 8.68 -1.36
CA LYS A 302 -9.57 10.07 -1.64
C LYS A 302 -8.20 10.42 -1.06
N PRO A 303 -7.36 11.15 -1.82
CA PRO A 303 -6.04 11.52 -1.33
C PRO A 303 -6.08 12.26 0.01
N SER A 304 -5.20 11.83 0.93
CA SER A 304 -5.05 12.42 2.28
C SER A 304 -6.33 12.50 3.13
N HIS A 305 -7.39 11.75 2.81
CA HIS A 305 -8.65 11.81 3.55
C HIS A 305 -8.58 11.02 4.87
N ARG A 306 -8.21 9.74 4.83
CA ARG A 306 -8.17 8.83 5.99
C ARG A 306 -7.02 7.81 5.92
N PRO A 307 -5.75 8.24 5.82
CA PRO A 307 -4.63 7.37 5.47
C PRO A 307 -4.46 6.16 6.41
N ALA A 308 -4.64 6.34 7.73
CA ALA A 308 -4.58 5.26 8.71
C ALA A 308 -5.65 4.18 8.43
N GLN A 309 -6.90 4.59 8.25
CA GLN A 309 -8.01 3.67 8.05
C GLN A 309 -7.87 2.89 6.75
N VAL A 310 -7.45 3.55 5.68
CA VAL A 310 -7.25 2.92 4.36
C VAL A 310 -6.10 1.90 4.42
N ALA A 311 -5.01 2.21 5.14
CA ALA A 311 -3.95 1.24 5.40
C ALA A 311 -4.42 0.04 6.22
N LEU A 312 -5.25 0.25 7.26
CA LEU A 312 -5.82 -0.84 8.05
C LEU A 312 -6.77 -1.73 7.23
N GLU A 313 -7.60 -1.13 6.38
CA GLU A 313 -8.44 -1.86 5.43
C GLU A 313 -7.59 -2.75 4.50
N ALA A 314 -6.45 -2.25 4.01
CA ALA A 314 -5.53 -3.07 3.22
C ALA A 314 -4.90 -4.21 4.04
N LEU A 315 -4.44 -3.94 5.25
CA LEU A 315 -3.82 -4.94 6.13
C LEU A 315 -4.78 -6.08 6.52
N GLN A 316 -6.08 -5.81 6.62
CA GLN A 316 -7.12 -6.82 6.87
C GLN A 316 -7.26 -7.84 5.72
N HIS A 317 -6.82 -7.49 4.51
CA HIS A 317 -6.86 -8.37 3.34
C HIS A 317 -5.58 -9.17 3.12
N VAL A 318 -4.57 -8.99 3.98
CA VAL A 318 -3.37 -9.82 3.96
C VAL A 318 -3.73 -11.22 4.44
N ASP A 319 -3.40 -12.22 3.63
CA ASP A 319 -3.72 -13.61 3.92
C ASP A 319 -3.22 -14.05 5.31
N PRO A 320 -4.08 -14.63 6.17
CA PRO A 320 -3.71 -15.04 7.53
C PRO A 320 -2.62 -16.11 7.57
N ARG A 321 -2.35 -16.83 6.47
CA ARG A 321 -1.23 -17.79 6.43
C ARG A 321 0.15 -17.15 6.46
N TYR A 322 0.25 -15.88 6.09
CA TYR A 322 1.52 -15.17 6.11
C TYR A 322 1.87 -14.68 7.51
N PRO A 323 3.15 -14.79 7.92
CA PRO A 323 3.62 -14.24 9.17
C PRO A 323 3.46 -12.71 9.23
N ARG A 324 3.50 -12.17 10.45
CA ARG A 324 3.37 -10.74 10.72
C ARG A 324 4.67 -10.25 11.33
N GLY A 325 5.45 -9.53 10.54
CA GLY A 325 6.76 -9.03 10.91
C GLY A 325 6.75 -7.53 11.22
N TYR A 326 7.81 -6.86 10.77
CA TYR A 326 7.90 -5.40 10.82
C TYR A 326 6.97 -4.77 9.80
N LEU A 327 6.22 -3.75 10.21
CA LEU A 327 5.44 -2.89 9.32
C LEU A 327 6.08 -1.50 9.31
N ALA A 328 6.78 -1.18 8.23
CA ALA A 328 7.35 0.14 8.04
C ALA A 328 6.32 1.09 7.42
N GLY A 329 6.29 2.33 7.90
CA GLY A 329 5.48 3.39 7.34
C GLY A 329 6.21 4.73 7.41
N ASP A 330 5.91 5.62 6.47
CA ASP A 330 6.44 6.98 6.50
C ASP A 330 5.87 7.82 7.66
N ARG A 331 6.28 9.08 7.71
CA ARG A 331 5.89 10.01 8.77
C ARG A 331 4.38 10.29 8.83
N LEU A 332 3.65 10.12 7.72
CA LEU A 332 2.20 10.28 7.72
C LEU A 332 1.52 9.30 8.67
N TYR A 333 2.05 8.07 8.76
CA TYR A 333 1.54 7.02 9.63
C TYR A 333 1.99 7.19 11.08
N ASN A 334 3.21 7.68 11.30
CA ASN A 334 3.71 7.97 12.65
C ASN A 334 2.89 9.07 13.36
N ASP A 335 2.46 10.09 12.61
CA ASP A 335 1.69 11.23 13.13
C ASP A 335 0.20 10.89 13.42
N GLN A 336 -0.24 9.65 13.17
CA GLN A 336 -1.60 9.20 13.47
C GLN A 336 -1.80 8.97 14.97
N LYS A 337 -3.04 9.12 15.45
CA LYS A 337 -3.38 8.77 16.83
C LYS A 337 -3.17 7.27 17.10
N PRO A 338 -2.64 6.87 18.27
CA PRO A 338 -2.40 5.47 18.62
C PRO A 338 -3.57 4.54 18.33
N GLU A 339 -4.77 4.93 18.76
CA GLU A 339 -6.03 4.19 18.59
C GLU A 339 -6.47 4.02 17.12
N ASN A 340 -6.00 4.89 16.22
CA ASN A 340 -6.38 4.86 14.81
C ASN A 340 -5.41 4.05 13.94
N PHE A 341 -4.20 3.74 14.43
CA PHE A 341 -3.21 3.04 13.61
C PHE A 341 -2.29 2.11 14.42
N GLN A 342 -1.51 2.65 15.35
CA GLN A 342 -0.43 1.93 16.04
C GLN A 342 -0.93 0.78 16.92
N LEU A 343 -2.06 0.96 17.60
CA LEU A 343 -2.71 -0.08 18.40
C LEU A 343 -3.36 -1.16 17.50
N PRO A 344 -4.20 -0.81 16.50
CA PRO A 344 -4.76 -1.79 15.57
C PRO A 344 -3.72 -2.68 14.86
N ILE A 345 -2.62 -2.12 14.33
CA ILE A 345 -1.59 -2.95 13.66
C ILE A 345 -0.86 -3.88 14.64
N ARG A 346 -0.71 -3.47 15.91
CA ARG A 346 -0.13 -4.34 16.95
C ARG A 346 -1.10 -5.46 17.32
N ALA A 347 -2.39 -5.19 17.38
CA ALA A 347 -3.42 -6.21 17.58
C ALA A 347 -3.43 -7.23 16.42
N MET A 348 -3.10 -6.79 15.20
CA MET A 348 -2.87 -7.67 14.04
C MET A 348 -1.52 -8.43 14.07
N GLY A 349 -0.67 -8.20 15.07
CA GLY A 349 0.61 -8.88 15.24
C GLY A 349 1.82 -8.18 14.62
N TYR A 350 1.64 -7.03 13.97
CA TYR A 350 2.75 -6.30 13.36
C TYR A 350 3.60 -5.53 14.38
N GLN A 351 4.87 -5.35 14.04
CA GLN A 351 5.81 -4.51 14.77
C GLN A 351 6.04 -3.20 14.01
N PRO A 352 5.50 -2.06 14.45
CA PRO A 352 5.63 -0.81 13.71
C PRO A 352 7.06 -0.28 13.69
N VAL A 353 7.48 0.19 12.52
CA VAL A 353 8.76 0.88 12.28
C VAL A 353 8.46 2.20 11.57
N TYR A 354 8.92 3.31 12.14
CA TYR A 354 8.60 4.64 11.64
C TYR A 354 9.83 5.52 11.53
N ASP A 355 9.78 6.43 10.57
CA ASP A 355 10.67 7.56 10.51
C ASP A 355 10.26 8.66 11.50
N TYR A 356 11.28 9.31 12.05
CA TYR A 356 11.12 10.48 12.92
C TYR A 356 11.57 11.75 12.21
N ALA A 357 10.87 12.84 12.52
CA ALA A 357 11.35 14.16 12.15
C ALA A 357 12.65 14.53 12.85
N LYS A 358 13.45 15.38 12.22
CA LYS A 358 14.64 16.01 12.85
C LYS A 358 14.32 16.65 14.21
N ASP A 359 13.18 17.32 14.33
CA ASP A 359 12.70 17.94 15.57
C ASP A 359 12.05 16.95 16.53
N GLN A 360 11.83 15.70 16.11
CA GLN A 360 11.28 14.62 16.93
C GLN A 360 12.34 13.64 17.48
N LEU A 361 13.63 13.91 17.31
CA LEU A 361 14.74 13.05 17.79
C LEU A 361 15.05 13.23 19.29
N GLY A 362 15.71 12.23 19.88
CA GLY A 362 16.05 12.20 21.31
C GLY A 362 14.86 11.85 22.22
N ALA A 363 14.97 12.20 23.52
CA ALA A 363 13.93 11.97 24.52
C ALA A 363 12.73 12.90 24.30
N LYS A 364 11.52 12.33 24.27
CA LYS A 364 10.27 13.06 23.95
C LYS A 364 9.14 12.95 24.94
N ALA A 365 9.09 11.87 25.69
CA ALA A 365 8.04 11.64 26.67
C ALA A 365 8.57 10.79 27.82
N GLU A 366 7.87 10.85 28.94
CA GLU A 366 8.12 9.98 30.09
C GLU A 366 6.80 9.32 30.50
N PHE A 367 6.86 8.05 30.86
CA PHE A 367 5.70 7.31 31.37
C PHE A 367 6.16 6.19 32.30
N GLY A 368 5.58 6.11 33.51
CA GLY A 368 5.87 5.02 34.45
C GLY A 368 7.36 4.87 34.82
N GLY A 369 8.12 5.96 34.78
CA GLY A 369 9.58 5.96 35.02
C GLY A 369 10.43 5.46 33.85
N ALA A 370 9.85 5.32 32.65
CA ALA A 370 10.56 5.10 31.40
C ALA A 370 10.59 6.37 30.55
N GLN A 371 11.62 6.54 29.74
CA GLN A 371 11.75 7.64 28.77
C GLN A 371 11.57 7.13 27.34
N LEU A 372 10.79 7.84 26.52
CA LEU A 372 10.60 7.54 25.10
C LEU A 372 11.70 8.22 24.29
N VAL A 373 12.56 7.44 23.63
CA VAL A 373 13.62 7.93 22.76
C VAL A 373 13.44 7.29 21.39
N GLU A 374 13.18 8.10 20.37
CA GLU A 374 13.13 7.67 18.95
C GLU A 374 12.25 6.42 18.73
N GLY A 375 11.07 6.41 19.37
CA GLY A 375 10.04 5.37 19.22
C GLY A 375 10.13 4.17 20.15
N ASN A 376 11.18 4.09 20.97
CA ASN A 376 11.33 3.02 21.96
C ASN A 376 11.38 3.55 23.38
N TRP A 377 10.86 2.75 24.31
CA TRP A 377 10.93 3.06 25.73
C TRP A 377 12.24 2.55 26.32
N TYR A 378 12.97 3.43 26.99
CA TYR A 378 14.24 3.13 27.64
C TYR A 378 14.23 3.43 29.13
N CYS A 379 15.17 2.81 29.84
CA CYS A 379 15.53 3.19 31.20
C CYS A 379 16.01 4.65 31.23
N PRO A 380 15.59 5.46 32.22
CA PRO A 380 16.07 6.83 32.37
C PRO A 380 17.56 6.92 32.73
N SER A 381 18.17 5.83 33.20
CA SER A 381 19.62 5.74 33.40
C SER A 381 20.43 5.56 32.10
N MET A 382 19.77 5.56 30.93
CA MET A 382 20.47 5.57 29.64
C MET A 382 21.23 6.88 29.46
N PRO A 383 22.56 6.86 29.24
CA PRO A 383 23.36 8.08 29.15
C PRO A 383 22.98 8.98 27.97
N ASP A 384 23.13 10.29 28.20
CA ASP A 384 22.87 11.36 27.24
C ASP A 384 23.49 11.15 25.84
N PRO A 385 24.76 10.70 25.69
CA PRO A 385 25.34 10.42 24.38
C PRO A 385 24.58 9.37 23.57
N LEU A 386 23.96 8.40 24.25
CA LEU A 386 23.13 7.38 23.61
C LEU A 386 21.75 7.95 23.25
N VAL A 387 21.17 8.77 24.13
CA VAL A 387 19.89 9.46 23.87
C VAL A 387 20.00 10.37 22.63
N LYS A 388 21.10 11.11 22.50
CA LYS A 388 21.32 12.13 21.45
C LYS A 388 21.98 11.61 20.18
N ALA A 389 22.30 10.31 20.09
CA ALA A 389 23.11 9.73 19.01
C ALA A 389 22.67 10.13 17.58
N THR A 390 21.39 9.99 17.25
CA THR A 390 20.89 10.33 15.89
C THR A 390 20.91 11.84 15.63
N ALA A 391 20.59 12.64 16.64
CA ALA A 391 20.69 14.10 16.54
C ALA A 391 22.14 14.55 16.31
N ASP A 392 23.11 13.90 16.97
CA ASP A 392 24.54 14.15 16.79
C ASP A 392 25.02 13.78 15.38
N LEU A 393 24.55 12.65 14.83
CA LEU A 393 24.85 12.25 13.45
C LEU A 393 24.36 13.31 12.46
N ILE A 394 23.10 13.75 12.59
CA ILE A 394 22.52 14.78 11.72
C ILE A 394 23.26 16.12 11.84
N ALA A 395 23.65 16.48 13.06
CA ALA A 395 24.45 17.66 13.34
C ALA A 395 25.92 17.51 12.89
N LYS A 396 26.30 16.34 12.34
CA LYS A 396 27.67 15.99 11.93
C LYS A 396 28.69 16.10 13.07
N ARG A 397 28.25 15.85 14.30
CA ARG A 397 29.11 15.79 15.50
C ARG A 397 29.77 14.43 15.67
N ILE A 398 29.18 13.39 15.08
CA ILE A 398 29.70 12.02 15.04
C ILE A 398 29.57 11.46 13.63
N ASP A 399 30.34 10.43 13.32
CA ASP A 399 30.22 9.66 12.09
C ASP A 399 29.17 8.52 12.22
N LYS A 400 28.94 7.83 11.10
CA LYS A 400 27.96 6.74 11.00
C LYS A 400 28.35 5.52 11.84
N GLU A 401 29.64 5.22 11.93
CA GLU A 401 30.15 4.07 12.68
C GLU A 401 29.92 4.26 14.18
N THR A 402 30.31 5.43 14.70
CA THR A 402 30.03 5.86 16.07
C THR A 402 28.52 5.88 16.35
N TRP A 403 27.71 6.33 15.39
CA TRP A 403 26.25 6.29 15.54
C TRP A 403 25.71 4.85 15.65
N ILE A 404 26.17 3.92 14.81
CA ILE A 404 25.78 2.50 14.88
C ILE A 404 26.15 1.91 16.24
N GLU A 405 27.36 2.17 16.73
CA GLU A 405 27.82 1.70 18.03
C GLU A 405 26.96 2.26 19.17
N ARG A 406 26.68 3.56 19.16
CA ARG A 406 25.82 4.20 20.17
C ARG A 406 24.38 3.67 20.13
N VAL A 407 23.82 3.42 18.94
CA VAL A 407 22.49 2.82 18.80
C VAL A 407 22.48 1.39 19.35
N ARG A 408 23.50 0.57 19.04
CA ARG A 408 23.66 -0.78 19.61
C ARG A 408 23.80 -0.74 21.13
N ALA A 409 24.54 0.22 21.67
CA ALA A 409 24.72 0.42 23.11
C ALA A 409 23.43 0.82 23.85
N ARG A 410 22.34 1.19 23.15
CA ARG A 410 21.02 1.39 23.78
C ARG A 410 20.38 0.08 24.26
N THR A 411 20.80 -1.07 23.73
CA THR A 411 20.16 -2.39 23.96
C THR A 411 19.98 -2.75 25.44
N PRO A 412 20.96 -2.58 26.34
CA PRO A 412 20.79 -2.90 27.77
C PRO A 412 19.73 -2.06 28.49
N TYR A 413 19.45 -0.86 27.95
CA TYR A 413 18.49 0.08 28.52
C TYR A 413 17.08 -0.06 27.93
N LEU A 414 16.89 -0.88 26.90
CA LEU A 414 15.60 -1.03 26.21
C LEU A 414 14.59 -1.74 27.11
N LEU A 415 13.39 -1.18 27.26
CA LEU A 415 12.27 -1.88 27.88
C LEU A 415 11.85 -3.05 26.98
N MET A 416 11.58 -4.19 27.60
CA MET A 416 11.23 -5.41 26.86
C MET A 416 9.76 -5.76 27.05
N PRO A 417 9.12 -6.38 26.05
CA PRO A 417 7.83 -7.03 26.25
C PRO A 417 7.88 -8.02 27.43
N LYS A 418 6.94 -7.91 28.37
CA LYS A 418 6.70 -8.92 29.41
C LYS A 418 5.74 -10.01 28.93
N GLU A 419 4.80 -9.61 28.08
CA GLU A 419 3.81 -10.47 27.44
C GLU A 419 3.54 -9.95 26.02
N ASN A 420 2.85 -10.76 25.22
CA ASN A 420 2.39 -10.35 23.89
C ASN A 420 1.41 -9.18 23.99
N ALA A 421 1.17 -8.49 22.87
CA ALA A 421 0.11 -7.50 22.84
C ALA A 421 -1.25 -8.16 23.12
N ASP A 422 -2.13 -7.47 23.85
CA ASP A 422 -3.50 -7.91 24.03
C ASP A 422 -4.34 -7.67 22.76
N ALA A 423 -5.64 -8.02 22.83
CA ALA A 423 -6.57 -7.86 21.71
C ALA A 423 -6.75 -6.39 21.27
N GLU A 424 -6.39 -5.42 22.11
CA GLU A 424 -6.42 -3.99 21.81
C GLU A 424 -5.05 -3.45 21.34
N GLY A 425 -4.02 -4.30 21.28
CA GLY A 425 -2.67 -3.92 20.87
C GLY A 425 -1.81 -3.34 21.99
N HIS A 426 -2.31 -3.26 23.23
CA HIS A 426 -1.53 -2.81 24.38
C HIS A 426 -0.54 -3.90 24.79
N ARG A 427 0.65 -3.48 25.22
CA ARG A 427 1.73 -4.40 25.60
C ARG A 427 2.29 -4.03 26.95
N ARG A 428 2.33 -4.98 27.88
CA ARG A 428 3.03 -4.76 29.15
C ARG A 428 4.52 -4.87 28.94
N MET A 429 5.23 -3.89 29.48
CA MET A 429 6.68 -3.78 29.34
C MET A 429 7.36 -4.08 30.68
N MET A 430 8.54 -4.70 30.61
CA MET A 430 9.40 -5.00 31.73
C MET A 430 10.52 -3.96 31.82
N CYS A 431 10.70 -3.41 33.02
CA CYS A 431 11.82 -2.54 33.33
C CYS A 431 13.15 -3.31 33.18
N PRO A 432 14.11 -2.82 32.38
CA PRO A 432 15.38 -3.51 32.14
C PRO A 432 16.21 -3.65 33.43
N ALA A 433 16.09 -2.71 34.37
CA ALA A 433 16.79 -2.82 35.66
C ALA A 433 16.25 -3.96 36.54
N GLN A 434 14.94 -4.20 36.50
CA GLN A 434 14.33 -5.36 37.15
C GLN A 434 14.76 -6.66 36.49
N ALA A 435 14.90 -6.64 35.17
CA ALA A 435 15.38 -7.76 34.37
C ALA A 435 16.91 -7.97 34.45
N LYS A 436 17.62 -7.26 35.34
CA LYS A 436 19.07 -7.35 35.54
C LYS A 436 19.89 -7.02 34.27
N ARG A 437 19.37 -6.19 33.36
CA ARG A 437 20.08 -5.72 32.16
C ARG A 437 20.79 -4.39 32.34
N THR A 438 20.31 -3.56 33.27
CA THR A 438 20.91 -2.26 33.58
C THR A 438 20.79 -1.97 35.08
N GLN A 439 21.53 -0.99 35.59
CA GLN A 439 21.32 -0.45 36.94
C GLN A 439 20.54 0.86 36.83
N CYS A 440 19.64 1.12 37.79
CA CYS A 440 18.81 2.32 37.76
C CYS A 440 18.65 2.91 39.16
N THR A 441 18.96 4.21 39.30
CA THR A 441 18.85 4.95 40.56
C THR A 441 17.42 5.07 41.06
N LEU A 442 16.43 5.06 40.15
CA LEU A 442 15.00 4.99 40.50
C LEU A 442 14.62 3.64 41.14
N LYS A 443 15.48 2.63 41.07
CA LYS A 443 15.30 1.31 41.72
C LYS A 443 16.56 0.95 42.51
N PRO A 444 16.76 1.51 43.72
CA PRO A 444 18.01 1.39 44.47
C PRO A 444 18.49 -0.06 44.68
N HIS A 445 17.60 -1.03 44.87
CA HIS A 445 17.93 -2.46 45.01
C HIS A 445 18.52 -3.11 43.75
N THR A 446 18.55 -2.40 42.62
CA THR A 446 19.22 -2.82 41.37
C THR A 446 20.66 -2.32 41.29
N MET A 447 21.04 -1.33 42.11
CA MET A 447 22.39 -0.79 42.18
C MET A 447 23.34 -1.81 42.82
N GLY A 448 24.62 -1.81 42.40
CA GLY A 448 25.65 -2.67 42.98
C GLY A 448 25.52 -4.17 42.66
N ARG A 449 24.56 -4.56 41.81
CA ARG A 449 24.54 -5.89 41.22
C ARG A 449 25.67 -5.94 40.18
N GLY A 450 26.63 -6.85 40.33
CA GLY A 450 27.78 -7.05 39.43
C GLY A 450 27.40 -7.51 38.02
N VAL A 451 26.44 -6.84 37.39
CA VAL A 451 26.15 -6.96 35.98
C VAL A 451 27.24 -6.17 35.28
N GLU A 452 28.04 -6.84 34.44
CA GLU A 452 28.96 -6.21 33.50
C GLU A 452 28.15 -5.38 32.49
N ILE A 453 27.72 -4.20 32.90
CA ILE A 453 27.06 -3.23 32.05
C ILE A 453 28.14 -2.20 31.72
N PRO A 454 28.32 -1.82 30.45
CA PRO A 454 29.25 -0.75 30.11
C PRO A 454 28.81 0.53 30.83
N LEU A 455 29.53 0.89 31.88
CA LEU A 455 29.70 2.29 32.27
C LEU A 455 30.30 2.94 31.03
N VAL A 456 29.47 3.68 30.30
CA VAL A 456 29.80 4.28 29.02
C VAL A 456 31.03 5.17 29.19
N ASP A 457 32.20 4.64 28.88
CA ASP A 457 33.38 5.41 28.48
C ASP A 457 33.38 5.43 26.96
N VAL A 458 32.59 6.33 26.38
CA VAL A 458 32.64 6.62 24.94
C VAL A 458 33.84 7.54 24.76
N THR A 459 35.01 6.91 24.81
CA THR A 459 36.33 7.43 24.42
C THR A 459 36.56 8.89 24.78
N ASP A 460 37.24 9.03 25.92
CA ASP A 460 38.20 10.09 26.23
C ASP A 460 38.62 10.88 24.97
N CYS A 461 38.07 12.09 24.87
CA CYS A 461 38.62 13.11 24.01
C CYS A 461 40.03 13.42 24.52
N SER A 462 41.04 12.87 23.84
CA SER A 462 42.46 13.16 23.95
C SER A 462 43.27 12.40 25.02
N ARG A 463 44.23 11.61 24.52
CA ARG A 463 45.48 11.12 25.14
C ARG A 463 45.43 9.77 25.88
N VAL A 464 45.92 8.74 25.18
CA VAL A 464 46.61 7.61 25.82
C VAL A 464 48.10 7.98 25.96
N ILE A 465 48.59 8.05 27.19
CA ILE A 465 50.00 7.85 27.52
C ILE A 465 50.06 6.51 28.27
N TRP A 466 50.75 5.56 27.63
CA TRP A 466 51.22 4.21 28.02
C TRP A 466 50.59 3.51 29.23
#